data_AF-A0A5C8MP59-F1
#
_entry.id   AF-A0A5C8MP59-F1
#
_cell.length_a   1.000
_cell.length_b   1.000
_cell.length_c   1.000
_cell.angle_alpha   90.00
_cell.angle_beta   90.00
_cell.angle_gamma   90.00
#
_symmetry.space_group_name_H-M   'P 1'
#
loop_
_entity.id
_entity.type
_entity.pdbx_description
1 polymer ?
#
loop_
_entity_poly.entity_id
_entity_poly.type
_entity_poly.pdbx_seq_one_letter_code
_entity_poly.pdbx_strand_id
1 'polypeptide(L)'
;MNDKLAGKPTPDWWYASQPRSNETKPLEIYLFIDPLCPECWGLEPIIKKLIIEYGRFFTLKHVLSGTLATLNMRKRHKPETIAKVWERTACRSGMSCDGSLWLENPISSPFAPSIAIKAAELQGKRAGIRFLRKLQELLFLEKQNVSDISVLIDCAISVGLDVDEFVRDLQSSSASKAFQCDLKITSEMDVNEIPTLVFFNENIEDEGIKISGCYPYEIYVELIHELLGFHPEPSPPPPLESFLSHFKFVATKEIAVVYDMTINEAEKEMKKLQLKQKVEKVPVKHGTFWRYISEEE
;
A
#
# COMPACT_ATOMS: atom_id res chain seq x y z
N MET A 1 23.73 -9.00 29.45
CA MET A 1 22.40 -9.63 29.37
C MET A 1 21.45 -8.62 28.79
N ASN A 2 21.39 -8.50 27.46
CA ASN A 2 20.40 -7.69 26.77
C ASN A 2 20.21 -8.35 25.41
N ASP A 3 19.22 -9.22 25.34
CA ASP A 3 18.81 -9.87 24.12
C ASP A 3 17.31 -10.15 24.28
N LYS A 4 16.49 -9.19 23.84
CA LYS A 4 15.03 -9.30 23.69
C LYS A 4 14.52 -8.01 23.07
N LEU A 5 14.60 -7.94 21.74
CA LEU A 5 13.68 -7.21 20.86
C LEU A 5 13.86 -7.78 19.43
N ALA A 6 13.82 -9.11 19.32
CA ALA A 6 13.60 -9.76 18.03
C ALA A 6 12.09 -9.87 17.83
N GLY A 7 11.55 -9.09 16.88
CA GLY A 7 10.17 -9.25 16.43
C GLY A 7 9.90 -10.70 16.02
N LYS A 8 8.69 -11.20 16.27
CA LYS A 8 8.27 -12.57 15.93
C LYS A 8 8.65 -12.90 14.47
N PRO A 9 9.16 -14.11 14.17
CA PRO A 9 9.57 -14.47 12.82
C PRO A 9 8.38 -14.39 11.86
N THR A 10 8.58 -13.71 10.72
CA THR A 10 7.59 -13.65 9.64
C THR A 10 7.33 -15.07 9.08
N PRO A 11 6.10 -15.44 8.71
CA PRO A 11 5.79 -16.81 8.30
C PRO A 11 6.55 -17.25 7.04
N ASP A 12 6.90 -18.54 6.95
CA ASP A 12 7.73 -19.12 5.88
C ASP A 12 7.22 -18.86 4.44
N TRP A 13 5.91 -18.75 4.24
CA TRP A 13 5.32 -18.46 2.93
C TRP A 13 5.68 -17.05 2.42
N TRP A 14 5.90 -16.09 3.33
CA TRP A 14 6.35 -14.74 2.99
C TRP A 14 7.82 -14.71 2.58
N TYR A 15 8.63 -15.63 3.09
CA TYR A 15 9.99 -15.83 2.62
C TYR A 15 10.03 -16.53 1.26
N ALA A 16 9.09 -17.44 0.97
CA ALA A 16 8.99 -18.11 -0.33
C ALA A 16 8.56 -17.18 -1.48
N SER A 17 7.80 -16.12 -1.20
CA SER A 17 7.50 -15.05 -2.17
C SER A 17 8.61 -14.00 -2.29
N GLN A 18 9.63 -14.08 -1.43
CA GLN A 18 10.76 -13.17 -1.38
C GLN A 18 12.05 -13.83 -1.88
N PRO A 19 13.03 -13.03 -2.36
CA PRO A 19 14.23 -13.60 -2.93
C PRO A 19 14.98 -14.42 -1.86
N ARG A 20 15.27 -15.68 -2.19
CA ARG A 20 16.41 -16.38 -1.59
C ARG A 20 17.64 -15.54 -1.93
N SER A 21 18.56 -15.38 -0.98
CA SER A 21 19.56 -14.30 -0.92
C SER A 21 20.63 -14.30 -2.04
N ASN A 22 20.38 -14.85 -3.22
CA ASN A 22 21.27 -14.81 -4.39
C ASN A 22 20.57 -14.94 -5.76
N GLU A 23 19.24 -14.95 -5.87
CA GLU A 23 18.56 -15.02 -7.18
C GLU A 23 18.00 -13.65 -7.59
N THR A 24 18.49 -13.10 -8.69
CA THR A 24 17.90 -11.93 -9.36
C THR A 24 16.54 -12.34 -9.92
N LYS A 25 15.49 -11.58 -9.58
CA LYS A 25 14.16 -11.83 -10.12
C LYS A 25 14.08 -11.30 -11.56
N PRO A 26 13.35 -11.97 -12.45
CA PRO A 26 13.34 -11.63 -13.86
C PRO A 26 12.63 -10.32 -14.20
N LEU A 27 11.74 -9.87 -13.31
CA LEU A 27 10.98 -8.65 -13.52
C LEU A 27 11.28 -7.61 -12.42
N GLU A 28 11.24 -6.36 -12.83
CA GLU A 28 11.27 -5.22 -11.93
C GLU A 28 10.05 -4.33 -12.21
N ILE A 29 9.23 -4.13 -11.18
CA ILE A 29 7.98 -3.37 -11.27
C ILE A 29 8.09 -2.12 -10.41
N TYR A 30 7.84 -0.95 -11.02
CA TYR A 30 7.71 0.32 -10.34
C TYR A 30 6.23 0.70 -10.25
N LEU A 31 5.72 0.83 -9.02
CA LEU A 31 4.37 1.28 -8.73
C LEU A 31 4.41 2.74 -8.28
N PHE A 32 3.96 3.62 -9.17
CA PHE A 32 3.87 5.06 -8.97
C PHE A 32 2.54 5.42 -8.29
N ILE A 33 2.63 6.03 -7.11
CA ILE A 33 1.47 6.32 -6.26
C ILE A 33 1.58 7.70 -5.61
N ASP A 34 0.43 8.29 -5.28
CA ASP A 34 0.33 9.40 -4.33
C ASP A 34 -0.38 8.86 -3.07
N PRO A 35 0.19 9.05 -1.86
CA PRO A 35 -0.41 8.55 -0.62
C PRO A 35 -1.81 9.12 -0.35
N LEU A 36 -2.15 10.27 -0.95
CA LEU A 36 -3.46 10.92 -0.81
C LEU A 36 -4.47 10.47 -1.87
N CYS A 37 -4.08 9.62 -2.82
CA CYS A 37 -4.91 9.20 -3.94
C CYS A 37 -5.74 7.94 -3.59
N PRO A 38 -7.09 8.02 -3.58
CA PRO A 38 -7.94 6.87 -3.27
C PRO A 38 -7.91 5.78 -4.35
N GLU A 39 -7.52 6.13 -5.58
CA GLU A 39 -7.32 5.13 -6.65
C GLU A 39 -6.10 4.25 -6.36
N CYS A 40 -5.02 4.84 -5.84
CA CYS A 40 -3.83 4.09 -5.41
C CYS A 40 -4.18 3.17 -4.24
N TRP A 41 -4.97 3.65 -3.27
CA TRP A 41 -5.53 2.82 -2.19
C TRP A 41 -6.39 1.66 -2.71
N GLY A 42 -7.14 1.91 -3.78
CA GLY A 42 -7.95 0.90 -4.47
C GLY A 42 -7.16 -0.26 -5.09
N LEU A 43 -5.86 -0.10 -5.33
CA LEU A 43 -5.00 -1.16 -5.87
C LEU A 43 -4.49 -2.14 -4.82
N GLU A 44 -4.61 -1.85 -3.52
CA GLU A 44 -4.10 -2.72 -2.45
C GLU A 44 -4.55 -4.19 -2.56
N PRO A 45 -5.83 -4.52 -2.87
CA PRO A 45 -6.24 -5.92 -3.09
C PRO A 45 -5.48 -6.60 -4.23
N ILE A 46 -5.25 -5.88 -5.33
CA ILE A 46 -4.59 -6.38 -6.54
C ILE A 46 -3.10 -6.59 -6.26
N ILE A 47 -2.43 -5.61 -5.65
CA ILE A 47 -1.01 -5.69 -5.31
C ILE A 47 -0.75 -6.83 -4.33
N LYS A 48 -1.61 -7.02 -3.31
CA LYS A 48 -1.49 -8.17 -2.39
C LYS A 48 -1.60 -9.50 -3.12
N LYS A 49 -2.61 -9.67 -3.99
CA LYS A 49 -2.77 -10.91 -4.77
C LYS A 49 -1.60 -11.14 -5.72
N LEU A 50 -1.12 -10.12 -6.44
CA LEU A 50 0.04 -10.21 -7.32
C LEU A 50 1.31 -10.63 -6.58
N ILE A 51 1.59 -10.03 -5.41
CA ILE A 51 2.77 -10.38 -4.60
C ILE A 51 2.66 -11.82 -4.08
N ILE A 52 1.47 -12.26 -3.67
CA ILE A 52 1.26 -13.62 -3.18
C ILE A 52 1.44 -14.64 -4.31
N GLU A 53 0.81 -14.42 -5.46
CA GLU A 53 0.78 -15.41 -6.54
C GLU A 53 2.06 -15.41 -7.38
N TYR A 54 2.55 -14.23 -7.76
CA TYR A 54 3.63 -14.04 -8.73
C TYR A 54 4.86 -13.33 -8.16
N GLY A 55 4.85 -12.95 -6.87
CA GLY A 55 5.92 -12.17 -6.25
C GLY A 55 7.30 -12.80 -6.41
N ARG A 56 7.41 -14.13 -6.55
CA ARG A 56 8.68 -14.82 -6.82
C ARG A 56 9.37 -14.39 -8.14
N PHE A 57 8.62 -13.84 -9.10
CA PHE A 57 9.14 -13.40 -10.40
C PHE A 57 9.50 -11.91 -10.47
N PHE A 58 9.05 -11.09 -9.51
CA PHE A 58 9.30 -9.65 -9.58
C PHE A 58 9.75 -9.02 -8.27
N THR A 59 10.51 -7.93 -8.39
CA THR A 59 10.66 -6.95 -7.32
C THR A 59 9.67 -5.81 -7.53
N LEU A 60 9.04 -5.33 -6.46
CA LEU A 60 8.10 -4.21 -6.51
C LEU A 60 8.67 -3.02 -5.74
N LYS A 61 8.81 -1.88 -6.43
CA LYS A 61 9.29 -0.62 -5.87
C LYS A 61 8.14 0.38 -5.88
N HIS A 62 7.80 0.91 -4.71
CA HIS A 62 6.82 2.00 -4.61
C HIS A 62 7.57 3.32 -4.84
N VAL A 63 7.10 4.12 -5.79
CA VAL A 63 7.62 5.45 -6.08
C VAL A 63 6.54 6.47 -5.78
N LEU A 64 6.86 7.43 -4.91
CA LEU A 64 5.95 8.50 -4.55
C LEU A 64 5.95 9.54 -5.68
N SER A 65 4.87 9.57 -6.41
CA SER A 65 4.59 10.63 -7.36
C SER A 65 3.79 11.73 -6.67
N GLY A 66 4.10 12.98 -7.01
CA GLY A 66 3.28 14.13 -6.67
C GLY A 66 3.06 14.92 -7.95
N THR A 67 1.85 14.91 -8.51
CA THR A 67 1.57 15.77 -9.66
C THR A 67 1.36 17.20 -9.19
N LEU A 68 1.87 18.18 -9.93
CA LEU A 68 1.58 19.61 -9.70
C LEU A 68 0.06 19.90 -9.64
N ALA A 69 -0.77 19.02 -10.24
CA ALA A 69 -2.22 19.04 -10.20
C ALA A 69 -2.81 18.59 -8.84
N THR A 70 -2.33 17.49 -8.23
CA THR A 70 -2.75 17.07 -6.88
C THR A 70 -2.29 18.07 -5.82
N LEU A 71 -1.10 18.64 -6.00
CA LEU A 71 -0.50 19.67 -5.15
C LEU A 71 -1.28 21.01 -5.14
N ASN A 72 -2.07 21.28 -6.20
CA ASN A 72 -2.91 22.47 -6.33
C ASN A 72 -4.41 22.19 -6.10
N MET A 73 -4.80 21.03 -5.53
CA MET A 73 -6.20 20.65 -5.33
C MET A 73 -7.05 21.72 -4.65
N ARG A 74 -6.49 22.43 -3.64
CA ARG A 74 -7.16 23.56 -2.96
C ARG A 74 -7.48 24.75 -3.86
N LYS A 75 -6.69 25.01 -4.91
CA LYS A 75 -6.88 26.17 -5.81
C LYS A 75 -7.86 25.88 -6.95
N ARG A 76 -8.09 24.61 -7.30
CA ARG A 76 -8.85 24.24 -8.51
C ARG A 76 -10.21 23.60 -8.24
N HIS A 77 -10.40 22.91 -7.11
CA HIS A 77 -11.63 22.16 -6.86
C HIS A 77 -12.24 22.47 -5.49
N LYS A 78 -13.57 22.58 -5.47
CA LYS A 78 -14.33 22.72 -4.22
C LYS A 78 -14.23 21.42 -3.40
N PRO A 79 -14.09 21.49 -2.06
CA PRO A 79 -14.02 20.31 -1.19
C PRO A 79 -15.13 19.27 -1.44
N GLU A 80 -16.34 19.72 -1.75
CA GLU A 80 -17.49 18.83 -2.02
C GLU A 80 -17.29 18.00 -3.30
N THR A 81 -16.58 18.54 -4.29
CA THR A 81 -16.25 17.80 -5.52
C THR A 81 -15.25 16.69 -5.21
N ILE A 82 -14.23 16.98 -4.40
CA ILE A 82 -13.21 15.99 -4.01
C ILE A 82 -13.85 14.89 -3.18
N ALA A 83 -14.71 15.26 -2.22
CA ALA A 83 -15.49 14.30 -1.43
C ALA A 83 -16.30 13.36 -2.32
N LYS A 84 -17.04 13.89 -3.31
CA LYS A 84 -17.81 13.07 -4.27
C LYS A 84 -16.93 12.13 -5.10
N VAL A 85 -15.73 12.55 -5.48
CA VAL A 85 -14.77 11.69 -6.20
C VAL A 85 -14.36 10.52 -5.31
N TRP A 86 -14.00 10.79 -4.05
CA TRP A 86 -13.63 9.75 -3.08
C TRP A 86 -14.76 8.74 -2.88
N GLU A 87 -16.00 9.19 -2.70
CA GLU A 87 -17.16 8.28 -2.57
C GLU A 87 -17.32 7.38 -3.81
N ARG A 88 -17.17 7.92 -5.03
CA ARG A 88 -17.25 7.13 -6.25
C ARG A 88 -16.11 6.12 -6.35
N THR A 89 -14.89 6.52 -5.99
CA THR A 89 -13.74 5.63 -5.98
C THR A 89 -13.93 4.49 -4.97
N ALA A 90 -14.41 4.77 -3.76
CA ALA A 90 -14.71 3.73 -2.77
C ALA A 90 -15.73 2.71 -3.28
N CYS A 91 -16.82 3.18 -3.91
CA CYS A 91 -17.82 2.30 -4.51
C CYS A 91 -17.26 1.44 -5.64
N ARG A 92 -16.36 1.98 -6.47
CA ARG A 92 -15.80 1.26 -7.61
C ARG A 92 -14.69 0.28 -7.22
N SER A 93 -13.77 0.67 -6.34
CA SER A 93 -12.64 -0.17 -5.92
C SER A 93 -13.03 -1.20 -4.86
N GLY A 94 -14.06 -0.90 -4.06
CA GLY A 94 -14.42 -1.67 -2.87
C GLY A 94 -13.50 -1.42 -1.67
N MET A 95 -12.54 -0.49 -1.79
CA MET A 95 -11.69 -0.04 -0.69
C MET A 95 -12.27 1.27 -0.12
N SER A 96 -12.64 1.24 1.17
CA SER A 96 -13.29 2.38 1.82
C SER A 96 -12.40 3.62 1.84
N CYS A 97 -12.98 4.76 1.48
CA CYS A 97 -12.46 6.08 1.83
C CYS A 97 -13.61 7.02 2.19
N ASP A 98 -13.40 7.89 3.19
CA ASP A 98 -14.40 8.87 3.62
C ASP A 98 -14.06 10.27 3.10
N GLY A 99 -14.82 10.71 2.10
CA GLY A 99 -14.65 12.05 1.51
C GLY A 99 -14.98 13.20 2.46
N SER A 100 -15.67 12.96 3.59
CA SER A 100 -16.04 14.04 4.53
C SER A 100 -14.83 14.68 5.22
N LEU A 101 -13.67 14.00 5.19
CA LEU A 101 -12.37 14.56 5.58
C LEU A 101 -12.14 15.97 5.00
N TRP A 102 -12.47 16.17 3.73
CA TRP A 102 -12.23 17.45 3.04
C TRP A 102 -13.09 18.60 3.56
N LEU A 103 -14.18 18.30 4.27
CA LEU A 103 -15.07 19.28 4.89
C LEU A 103 -14.72 19.50 6.37
N GLU A 104 -14.27 18.45 7.06
CA GLU A 104 -14.07 18.45 8.51
C GLU A 104 -12.63 18.77 8.92
N ASN A 105 -11.64 18.08 8.33
CA ASN A 105 -10.23 18.17 8.72
C ASN A 105 -9.29 18.05 7.49
N PRO A 106 -9.33 19.02 6.56
CA PRO A 106 -8.66 18.89 5.27
C PRO A 106 -7.13 18.97 5.39
N ILE A 107 -6.45 18.13 4.59
CA ILE A 107 -4.99 18.09 4.48
C ILE A 107 -4.40 19.48 4.23
N SER A 108 -3.52 19.92 5.14
CA SER A 108 -2.96 21.28 5.18
C SER A 108 -1.74 21.43 4.27
N SER A 109 -0.88 20.42 4.24
CA SER A 109 0.35 20.38 3.45
C SER A 109 0.41 19.07 2.67
N PRO A 110 0.20 19.08 1.34
CA PRO A 110 0.14 17.86 0.54
C PRO A 110 1.50 17.15 0.43
N PHE A 111 2.61 17.84 0.69
CA PHE A 111 3.96 17.25 0.65
C PHE A 111 4.36 16.54 1.94
N ALA A 112 3.78 16.93 3.07
CA ALA A 112 4.16 16.39 4.38
C ALA A 112 4.00 14.86 4.47
N PRO A 113 2.90 14.24 3.97
CA PRO A 113 2.76 12.79 3.94
C PRO A 113 3.88 12.10 3.14
N SER A 114 4.22 12.62 1.97
CA SER A 114 5.24 12.03 1.11
C SER A 114 6.64 12.12 1.70
N ILE A 115 6.98 13.26 2.33
CA ILE A 115 8.25 13.42 3.05
C ILE A 115 8.30 12.48 4.26
N ALA A 116 7.19 12.34 4.99
CA ALA A 116 7.11 11.43 6.13
C ALA A 116 7.31 9.96 5.72
N ILE A 117 6.71 9.53 4.61
CA ILE A 117 6.94 8.18 4.08
C ILE A 117 8.43 7.99 3.74
N LYS A 118 9.08 9.01 3.15
CA LYS A 118 10.52 8.93 2.85
C LYS A 118 11.39 8.93 4.09
N ALA A 119 11.03 9.68 5.13
CA ALA A 119 11.69 9.61 6.44
C ALA A 119 11.58 8.19 7.05
N ALA A 120 10.40 7.57 7.00
CA ALA A 120 10.23 6.18 7.43
C ALA A 120 11.04 5.18 6.56
N GLU A 121 11.16 5.44 5.26
CA GLU A 121 11.93 4.61 4.34
C GLU A 121 13.45 4.66 4.59
N LEU A 122 13.98 5.72 5.21
CA LEU A 122 15.39 5.79 5.63
C LEU A 122 15.75 4.72 6.68
N GLN A 123 14.77 4.26 7.47
CA GLN A 123 14.91 3.11 8.38
C GLN A 123 14.73 1.76 7.66
N GLY A 124 14.53 1.78 6.34
CA GLY A 124 14.44 0.62 5.46
C GLY A 124 13.16 0.59 4.62
N LYS A 125 13.24 -0.01 3.42
CA LYS A 125 12.11 -0.09 2.47
C LYS A 125 10.84 -0.69 3.08
N ARG A 126 10.98 -1.75 3.89
CA ARG A 126 9.84 -2.37 4.58
C ARG A 126 9.21 -1.46 5.63
N ALA A 127 10.01 -0.62 6.30
CA ALA A 127 9.51 0.37 7.25
C ALA A 127 8.68 1.45 6.53
N GLY A 128 9.18 1.96 5.41
CA GLY A 128 8.44 2.88 4.54
C GLY A 128 7.08 2.32 4.07
N ILE A 129 7.04 1.06 3.62
CA ILE A 129 5.78 0.42 3.18
C ILE A 129 4.79 0.25 4.34
N ARG A 130 5.24 -0.19 5.53
CA ARG A 130 4.35 -0.27 6.71
C ARG A 130 3.79 1.09 7.09
N PHE A 131 4.64 2.12 7.08
CA PHE A 131 4.25 3.49 7.37
C PHE A 131 3.24 4.03 6.35
N LEU A 132 3.49 3.83 5.05
CA LEU A 132 2.57 4.21 3.98
C LEU A 132 1.18 3.58 4.19
N ARG A 133 1.14 2.26 4.43
CA ARG A 133 -0.12 1.54 4.66
C ARG A 133 -0.89 2.13 5.85
N LYS A 134 -0.21 2.34 6.98
CA LYS A 134 -0.85 2.90 8.17
C LYS A 134 -1.30 4.35 7.97
N LEU A 135 -0.52 5.17 7.26
CA LEU A 135 -0.88 6.53 6.90
C LEU A 135 -2.16 6.56 6.05
N GLN A 136 -2.28 5.66 5.08
CA GLN A 136 -3.48 5.52 4.25
C GLN A 136 -4.70 5.07 5.07
N GLU A 137 -4.53 4.17 6.03
CA GLU A 137 -5.61 3.78 6.95
C GLU A 137 -6.11 4.98 7.78
N LEU A 138 -5.20 5.77 8.36
CA LEU A 138 -5.54 6.97 9.12
C LEU A 138 -6.27 8.02 8.25
N LEU A 139 -5.81 8.20 7.00
CA LEU A 139 -6.39 9.14 6.06
C LEU A 139 -7.79 8.71 5.60
N PHE A 140 -7.90 7.51 5.05
CA PHE A 140 -9.11 7.06 4.33
C PHE A 140 -10.19 6.51 5.26
N LEU A 141 -9.82 5.94 6.41
CA LEU A 141 -10.75 5.27 7.32
C LEU A 141 -11.05 6.11 8.56
N GLU A 142 -10.05 6.79 9.11
CA GLU A 142 -10.18 7.52 10.39
C GLU A 142 -10.30 9.04 10.22
N LYS A 143 -10.28 9.54 8.97
CA LYS A 143 -10.36 10.98 8.63
C LYS A 143 -9.33 11.85 9.36
N GLN A 144 -8.14 11.33 9.57
CA GLN A 144 -7.06 12.08 10.20
C GLN A 144 -6.35 12.97 9.18
N ASN A 145 -5.96 14.18 9.61
CA ASN A 145 -5.12 15.05 8.81
C ASN A 145 -3.66 14.57 8.89
N VAL A 146 -3.27 13.77 7.90
CA VAL A 146 -1.92 13.20 7.77
C VAL A 146 -0.84 14.22 7.38
N SER A 147 -1.14 15.52 7.36
CA SER A 147 -0.12 16.57 7.36
C SER A 147 0.34 16.96 8.77
N ASP A 148 -0.43 16.60 9.81
CA ASP A 148 -0.15 17.02 11.18
C ASP A 148 0.96 16.16 11.79
N ILE A 149 1.94 16.81 12.40
CA ILE A 149 3.14 16.13 12.94
C ILE A 149 2.76 15.11 14.02
N SER A 150 1.78 15.40 14.88
CA SER A 150 1.32 14.45 15.90
C SER A 150 0.77 13.17 15.29
N VAL A 151 -0.05 13.27 14.23
CA VAL A 151 -0.61 12.12 13.51
C VAL A 151 0.51 11.30 12.84
N LEU A 152 1.52 11.97 12.28
CA LEU A 152 2.67 11.30 11.67
C LEU A 152 3.54 10.57 12.71
N ILE A 153 3.73 11.14 13.90
CA ILE A 153 4.43 10.51 15.02
C ILE A 153 3.65 9.30 15.54
N ASP A 154 2.33 9.42 15.74
CA ASP A 154 1.47 8.31 16.17
C ASP A 154 1.48 7.16 15.16
N CYS A 155 1.51 7.50 13.86
CA CYS A 155 1.71 6.53 12.79
C CYS A 155 3.04 5.79 12.96
N ALA A 156 4.15 6.52 13.14
CA ALA A 156 5.49 5.95 13.32
C ALA A 156 5.58 5.02 14.55
N ILE A 157 4.96 5.40 15.67
CA ILE A 157 4.84 4.57 16.87
C ILE A 157 4.12 3.27 16.53
N SER A 158 2.95 3.35 15.88
CA SER A 158 2.10 2.19 15.62
C SER A 158 2.72 1.16 14.67
N VAL A 159 3.63 1.57 13.78
CA VAL A 159 4.33 0.67 12.85
C VAL A 159 5.72 0.23 13.34
N GLY A 160 6.08 0.64 14.57
CA GLY A 160 7.31 0.24 15.25
C GLY A 160 8.58 0.83 14.65
N LEU A 161 8.57 2.11 14.29
CA LEU A 161 9.78 2.85 13.88
C LEU A 161 10.54 3.36 15.10
N ASP A 162 11.82 3.69 14.90
CA ASP A 162 12.54 4.57 15.82
C ASP A 162 11.96 5.98 15.65
N VAL A 163 11.16 6.41 16.62
CA VAL A 163 10.42 7.67 16.57
C VAL A 163 11.37 8.86 16.63
N ASP A 164 12.44 8.77 17.41
CA ASP A 164 13.40 9.86 17.56
C ASP A 164 14.17 10.08 16.25
N GLU A 165 14.59 9.00 15.59
CA GLU A 165 15.21 9.08 14.27
C GLU A 165 14.22 9.55 13.21
N PHE A 166 12.98 9.05 13.23
CA PHE A 166 11.92 9.49 12.31
C PHE A 166 11.67 11.00 12.41
N VAL A 167 11.59 11.57 13.62
CA VAL A 167 11.38 13.01 13.83
C VAL A 167 12.57 13.82 13.32
N ARG A 168 13.81 13.35 13.54
CA ARG A 168 15.02 13.97 12.98
C ARG A 168 15.00 13.95 11.45
N ASP A 169 14.68 12.80 10.87
CA ASP A 169 14.65 12.60 9.43
C ASP A 169 13.55 13.42 8.74
N LEU A 170 12.39 13.58 9.39
CA LEU A 170 11.29 14.42 8.90
C LEU A 170 11.71 15.89 8.74
N GLN A 171 12.60 16.37 9.62
CA GLN A 171 13.15 17.74 9.57
C GLN A 171 14.44 17.82 8.72
N SER A 172 14.98 16.68 8.29
CA SER A 172 16.24 16.60 7.55
C SER A 172 16.08 16.94 6.07
N SER A 173 17.19 17.33 5.43
CA SER A 173 17.23 17.44 3.97
C SER A 173 17.18 16.07 3.25
N SER A 174 17.46 14.98 3.96
CA SER A 174 17.58 13.63 3.38
C SER A 174 16.24 13.10 2.89
N ALA A 175 15.19 13.18 3.72
CA ALA A 175 13.84 12.76 3.34
C ALA A 175 13.29 13.60 2.17
N SER A 176 13.54 14.92 2.19
CA SER A 176 13.15 15.82 1.11
C SER A 176 13.89 15.50 -0.20
N LYS A 177 15.19 15.21 -0.16
CA LYS A 177 15.97 14.78 -1.33
C LYS A 177 15.50 13.43 -1.85
N ALA A 178 15.22 12.47 -0.97
CA ALA A 178 14.68 11.17 -1.37
C ALA A 178 13.34 11.33 -2.09
N PHE A 179 12.45 12.21 -1.61
CA PHE A 179 11.21 12.53 -2.31
C PHE A 179 11.46 13.21 -3.66
N GLN A 180 12.43 14.14 -3.76
CA GLN A 180 12.80 14.75 -5.03
C GLN A 180 13.34 13.73 -6.05
N CYS A 181 14.08 12.72 -5.59
CA CYS A 181 14.52 11.61 -6.44
C CYS A 181 13.34 10.82 -7.00
N ASP A 182 12.32 10.51 -6.19
CA ASP A 182 11.11 9.84 -6.67
C ASP A 182 10.36 10.68 -7.73
N LEU A 183 10.27 12.00 -7.54
CA LEU A 183 9.69 12.90 -8.55
C LEU A 183 10.51 12.91 -9.84
N LYS A 184 11.85 12.85 -9.73
CA LYS A 184 12.74 12.75 -10.89
C LYS A 184 12.52 11.43 -11.63
N ILE A 185 12.46 10.31 -10.91
CA ILE A 185 12.18 8.98 -11.49
C ILE A 185 10.82 8.97 -12.20
N THR A 186 9.80 9.57 -11.57
CA THR A 186 8.46 9.74 -12.18
C THR A 186 8.54 10.47 -13.52
N SER A 187 9.32 11.56 -13.59
CA SER A 187 9.54 12.31 -14.83
C SER A 187 10.37 11.57 -15.87
N GLU A 188 11.41 10.82 -15.44
CA GLU A 188 12.29 10.05 -16.34
C GLU A 188 11.56 8.87 -16.99
N MET A 189 10.60 8.26 -16.27
CA MET A 189 9.75 7.19 -16.79
C MET A 189 8.46 7.70 -17.48
N ASP A 190 8.36 9.01 -17.73
CA ASP A 190 7.21 9.67 -18.39
C ASP A 190 5.86 9.32 -17.74
N VAL A 191 5.82 9.24 -16.40
CA VAL A 191 4.60 8.91 -15.67
C VAL A 191 3.80 10.20 -15.40
N ASN A 192 2.72 10.37 -16.15
CA ASN A 192 1.88 11.58 -16.11
C ASN A 192 0.59 11.41 -15.30
N GLU A 193 0.23 10.18 -14.94
CA GLU A 193 -0.99 9.83 -14.23
C GLU A 193 -0.71 8.80 -13.13
N ILE A 194 -1.59 8.72 -12.12
CA ILE A 194 -1.46 7.79 -10.98
C ILE A 194 -2.81 7.12 -10.68
N PRO A 195 -2.81 5.85 -10.24
CA PRO A 195 -1.64 4.97 -10.12
C PRO A 195 -1.11 4.53 -11.49
N THR A 196 0.20 4.27 -11.58
CA THR A 196 0.83 3.71 -12.79
C THR A 196 1.80 2.61 -12.40
N LEU A 197 1.79 1.50 -13.13
CA LEU A 197 2.80 0.45 -13.01
C LEU A 197 3.70 0.48 -14.25
N VAL A 198 5.01 0.42 -14.04
CA VAL A 198 6.00 0.26 -15.11
C VAL A 198 6.74 -1.05 -14.86
N PHE A 199 6.75 -1.91 -15.87
CA PHE A 199 7.33 -3.24 -15.83
C PHE A 199 8.58 -3.30 -16.70
N PHE A 200 9.67 -3.82 -16.15
CA PHE A 200 10.91 -4.11 -16.86
C PHE A 200 11.20 -5.61 -16.77
N ASN A 201 11.72 -6.18 -17.85
CA ASN A 201 12.21 -7.55 -17.88
C ASN A 201 13.74 -7.60 -17.67
N GLU A 202 14.35 -8.78 -17.79
CA GLU A 202 15.81 -8.96 -17.64
C GLU A 202 16.61 -8.34 -18.79
N ASN A 203 15.98 -8.16 -19.96
CA ASN A 203 16.64 -7.65 -21.16
C ASN A 203 16.73 -6.13 -21.09
N ILE A 204 17.92 -5.63 -20.81
CA ILE A 204 18.18 -4.18 -20.67
C ILE A 204 17.92 -3.42 -21.99
N GLU A 205 17.89 -4.12 -23.13
CA GLU A 205 17.57 -3.56 -24.44
C GLU A 205 16.06 -3.39 -24.69
N ASP A 206 15.21 -4.12 -23.96
CA ASP A 206 13.77 -4.04 -24.12
C ASP A 206 13.22 -2.81 -23.39
N GLU A 207 12.28 -2.12 -24.04
CA GLU A 207 11.59 -0.99 -23.42
C GLU A 207 10.63 -1.48 -22.32
N GLY A 208 10.55 -0.73 -21.21
CA GLY A 208 9.60 -1.03 -20.15
C GLY A 208 8.16 -0.77 -20.56
N ILE A 209 7.24 -1.65 -20.15
CA ILE A 209 5.80 -1.51 -20.42
C ILE A 209 5.15 -0.72 -19.30
N LYS A 210 4.41 0.34 -19.65
CA LYS A 210 3.70 1.23 -18.71
C LYS A 210 2.19 1.05 -18.82
N ILE A 211 1.52 0.86 -17.68
CA ILE A 211 0.06 0.81 -17.58
C ILE A 211 -0.44 1.82 -16.53
N SER A 212 -1.22 2.80 -16.99
CA SER A 212 -1.75 3.90 -16.16
C SER A 212 -3.22 3.69 -15.84
N GLY A 213 -3.56 3.71 -14.55
CA GLY A 213 -4.91 3.55 -14.01
C GLY A 213 -5.13 2.23 -13.26
N CYS A 214 -6.37 2.06 -12.78
CA CYS A 214 -6.82 0.89 -12.05
C CYS A 214 -7.52 -0.10 -13.00
N TYR A 215 -6.86 -1.22 -13.29
CA TYR A 215 -7.41 -2.28 -14.15
C TYR A 215 -7.82 -3.52 -13.34
N PRO A 216 -8.59 -4.44 -13.92
CA PRO A 216 -8.82 -5.77 -13.35
C PRO A 216 -7.51 -6.53 -13.14
N TYR A 217 -7.53 -7.49 -12.20
CA TYR A 217 -6.35 -8.28 -11.81
C TYR A 217 -5.71 -9.00 -13.00
N GLU A 218 -6.54 -9.51 -13.90
CA GLU A 218 -6.16 -10.33 -15.05
C GLU A 218 -5.25 -9.55 -16.01
N ILE A 219 -5.44 -8.24 -16.16
CA ILE A 219 -4.62 -7.39 -17.04
C ILE A 219 -3.17 -7.36 -16.55
N TYR A 220 -2.94 -7.28 -15.24
CA TYR A 220 -1.59 -7.29 -14.68
C TYR A 220 -0.92 -8.66 -14.81
N VAL A 221 -1.72 -9.74 -14.73
CA VAL A 221 -1.23 -11.11 -14.92
C VAL A 221 -0.82 -11.34 -16.37
N GLU A 222 -1.61 -10.90 -17.35
CA GLU A 222 -1.25 -11.00 -18.77
C GLU A 222 0.05 -10.23 -19.09
N LEU A 223 0.26 -9.04 -18.50
CA LEU A 223 1.52 -8.31 -18.65
C LEU A 223 2.72 -9.08 -18.08
N ILE A 224 2.55 -9.74 -16.92
CA ILE A 224 3.59 -10.59 -16.35
C ILE A 224 3.88 -11.77 -17.28
N HIS A 225 2.86 -12.41 -17.85
CA HIS A 225 3.01 -13.52 -18.79
C HIS A 225 3.75 -13.10 -20.06
N GLU A 226 3.37 -11.97 -20.64
CA GLU A 226 3.98 -11.40 -21.84
C GLU A 226 5.48 -11.13 -21.61
N LEU A 227 5.82 -10.47 -20.51
CA LEU A 227 7.21 -10.11 -20.19
C LEU A 227 8.08 -11.30 -19.78
N LEU A 228 7.48 -12.35 -19.22
CA LEU A 228 8.19 -13.60 -18.94
C LEU A 228 8.35 -14.48 -20.18
N GLY A 229 7.49 -14.33 -21.20
CA GLY A 229 7.45 -15.18 -22.39
C GLY A 229 6.87 -16.58 -22.13
N PHE A 230 6.28 -16.81 -20.96
CA PHE A 230 5.57 -18.03 -20.60
C PHE A 230 4.49 -17.74 -19.55
N HIS A 231 3.59 -18.69 -19.32
CA HIS A 231 2.49 -18.58 -18.36
C HIS A 231 2.82 -19.36 -17.08
N PRO A 232 3.45 -18.75 -16.05
CA PRO A 232 3.64 -19.40 -14.75
C PRO A 232 2.31 -19.67 -14.04
N GLU A 233 2.22 -20.81 -13.36
CA GLU A 233 1.10 -21.11 -12.45
C GLU A 233 1.16 -20.22 -11.20
N PRO A 234 0.05 -19.63 -10.74
CA PRO A 234 0.01 -18.80 -9.54
C PRO A 234 0.37 -19.58 -8.27
N SER A 235 1.11 -18.97 -7.35
CA SER A 235 1.34 -19.55 -6.01
C SER A 235 0.03 -19.58 -5.22
N PRO A 236 -0.30 -20.65 -4.49
CA PRO A 236 -1.51 -20.67 -3.65
C PRO A 236 -1.39 -19.62 -2.52
N PRO A 237 -2.49 -18.94 -2.15
CA PRO A 237 -2.47 -18.03 -1.02
C PRO A 237 -2.21 -18.79 0.28
N PRO A 238 -1.56 -18.15 1.27
CA PRO A 238 -1.34 -18.77 2.57
C PRO A 238 -2.67 -19.01 3.30
N PRO A 239 -2.69 -19.82 4.37
CA PRO A 239 -3.86 -19.94 5.23
C PRO A 239 -4.36 -18.56 5.70
N LEU A 240 -5.70 -18.37 5.75
CA LEU A 240 -6.32 -17.06 6.04
C LEU A 240 -5.82 -16.45 7.36
N GLU A 241 -5.68 -17.24 8.42
CA GLU A 241 -5.13 -16.77 9.69
C GLU A 241 -3.67 -16.29 9.57
N SER A 242 -2.85 -16.94 8.72
CA SER A 242 -1.48 -16.51 8.46
C SER A 242 -1.42 -15.21 7.65
N PHE A 243 -2.32 -15.03 6.70
CA PHE A 243 -2.49 -13.77 5.96
C PHE A 243 -2.88 -12.61 6.91
N LEU A 244 -3.87 -12.85 7.78
CA LEU A 244 -4.32 -11.86 8.77
C LEU A 244 -3.22 -11.55 9.79
N SER A 245 -2.51 -12.56 10.27
CA SER A 245 -1.38 -12.37 11.18
C SER A 245 -0.25 -11.58 10.52
N HIS A 246 -0.03 -11.72 9.22
CA HIS A 246 0.99 -10.95 8.51
C HIS A 246 0.57 -9.49 8.29
N PHE A 247 -0.60 -9.27 7.69
CA PHE A 247 -1.05 -7.92 7.31
C PHE A 247 -1.69 -7.12 8.45
N LYS A 248 -2.07 -7.77 9.55
CA LYS A 248 -2.67 -7.23 10.79
C LYS A 248 -4.02 -6.54 10.64
N PHE A 249 -4.23 -5.74 9.59
CA PHE A 249 -5.45 -4.98 9.37
C PHE A 249 -5.82 -4.94 7.89
N VAL A 250 -6.92 -5.61 7.52
CA VAL A 250 -7.30 -5.83 6.12
C VAL A 250 -8.79 -5.63 5.88
N ALA A 251 -9.14 -5.15 4.69
CA ALA A 251 -10.53 -5.03 4.25
C ALA A 251 -11.11 -6.40 3.87
N THR A 252 -12.43 -6.57 4.00
CA THR A 252 -13.13 -7.72 3.39
C THR A 252 -12.84 -7.81 1.89
N LYS A 253 -12.73 -6.67 1.20
CA LYS A 253 -12.40 -6.62 -0.24
C LYS A 253 -11.02 -7.20 -0.54
N GLU A 254 -10.03 -6.97 0.32
CA GLU A 254 -8.67 -7.51 0.15
C GLU A 254 -8.68 -9.04 0.28
N ILE A 255 -9.41 -9.56 1.28
CA ILE A 255 -9.57 -11.00 1.47
C ILE A 255 -10.30 -11.62 0.28
N ALA A 256 -11.42 -11.02 -0.14
CA ALA A 256 -12.21 -11.51 -1.26
C ALA A 256 -11.39 -11.65 -2.55
N VAL A 257 -10.55 -10.64 -2.86
CA VAL A 257 -9.68 -10.68 -4.04
C VAL A 257 -8.56 -11.72 -3.88
N VAL A 258 -7.84 -11.72 -2.75
CA VAL A 258 -6.70 -12.63 -2.56
C VAL A 258 -7.10 -14.11 -2.57
N TYR A 259 -8.30 -14.44 -2.07
CA TYR A 259 -8.77 -15.82 -1.92
C TYR A 259 -9.82 -16.22 -2.98
N ASP A 260 -10.05 -15.42 -4.00
CA ASP A 260 -11.05 -15.65 -5.05
C ASP A 260 -12.45 -15.96 -4.50
N MET A 261 -12.83 -15.20 -3.47
CA MET A 261 -14.13 -15.30 -2.80
C MET A 261 -15.02 -14.12 -3.16
N THR A 262 -16.34 -14.32 -3.11
CA THR A 262 -17.27 -13.21 -3.05
C THR A 262 -17.13 -12.45 -1.73
N ILE A 263 -17.57 -11.19 -1.69
CA ILE A 263 -17.60 -10.39 -0.45
C ILE A 263 -18.36 -11.12 0.67
N ASN A 264 -19.48 -11.79 0.35
CA ASN A 264 -20.29 -12.52 1.31
C ASN A 264 -19.58 -13.75 1.88
N GLU A 265 -18.84 -14.48 1.05
CA GLU A 265 -18.03 -15.63 1.49
C GLU A 265 -16.88 -15.18 2.39
N ALA A 266 -16.15 -14.13 1.98
CA ALA A 266 -15.10 -13.54 2.80
C ALA A 266 -15.65 -13.07 4.15
N GLU A 267 -16.80 -12.38 4.19
CA GLU A 267 -17.45 -12.01 5.46
C GLU A 267 -17.82 -13.22 6.33
N LYS A 268 -18.30 -14.31 5.71
CA LYS A 268 -18.69 -15.52 6.43
C LYS A 268 -17.47 -16.17 7.10
N GLU A 269 -16.36 -16.28 6.38
CA GLU A 269 -15.10 -16.79 6.96
C GLU A 269 -14.58 -15.88 8.07
N MET A 270 -14.64 -14.56 7.89
CA MET A 270 -14.21 -13.61 8.92
C MET A 270 -15.10 -13.62 10.17
N LYS A 271 -16.42 -13.80 10.02
CA LYS A 271 -17.33 -14.00 11.16
C LYS A 271 -16.99 -15.27 11.94
N LYS A 272 -16.59 -16.36 11.27
CA LYS A 272 -16.11 -17.57 11.97
C LYS A 272 -14.85 -17.28 12.81
N LEU A 273 -13.89 -16.53 12.26
CA LEU A 273 -12.68 -16.13 13.00
C LEU A 273 -12.99 -15.16 14.14
N GLN A 274 -13.97 -14.28 13.96
CA GLN A 274 -14.47 -13.38 15.01
C GLN A 274 -15.05 -14.17 16.19
N LEU A 275 -15.86 -15.21 15.91
CA LEU A 275 -16.40 -16.10 16.96
C LEU A 275 -15.31 -16.86 17.72
N LYS A 276 -14.17 -17.13 17.07
CA LYS A 276 -12.96 -17.71 17.68
C LYS A 276 -12.07 -16.68 18.36
N GLN A 277 -12.47 -15.41 18.44
CA GLN A 277 -11.70 -14.29 19.01
C GLN A 277 -10.31 -14.08 18.35
N LYS A 278 -10.15 -14.50 17.08
CA LYS A 278 -8.90 -14.29 16.33
C LYS A 278 -8.86 -12.94 15.61
N VAL A 279 -10.01 -12.32 15.39
CA VAL A 279 -10.13 -11.02 14.72
C VAL A 279 -11.18 -10.13 15.37
N GLU A 280 -10.93 -8.83 15.33
CA GLU A 280 -11.88 -7.78 15.65
C GLU A 280 -12.50 -7.24 14.36
N LYS A 281 -13.83 -7.10 14.35
CA LYS A 281 -14.57 -6.48 13.24
C LYS A 281 -14.57 -4.96 13.41
N VAL A 282 -14.06 -4.24 12.41
CA VAL A 282 -14.00 -2.78 12.39
C VAL A 282 -14.85 -2.25 11.23
N PRO A 283 -16.12 -1.84 11.49
CA PRO A 283 -16.96 -1.21 10.48
C PRO A 283 -16.36 0.11 10.03
N VAL A 284 -16.37 0.36 8.72
CA VAL A 284 -15.96 1.63 8.10
C VAL A 284 -17.09 2.14 7.22
N LYS A 285 -16.96 3.36 6.68
CA LYS A 285 -18.03 3.98 5.86
C LYS A 285 -18.51 3.07 4.73
N HIS A 286 -17.58 2.45 4.01
CA HIS A 286 -17.88 1.52 2.91
C HIS A 286 -17.29 0.14 3.19
N GLY A 287 -18.09 -0.76 3.77
CA GLY A 287 -17.69 -2.13 4.04
C GLY A 287 -17.12 -2.34 5.44
N THR A 288 -16.14 -3.23 5.57
CA THR A 288 -15.60 -3.66 6.88
C THR A 288 -14.13 -4.02 6.76
N PHE A 289 -13.37 -3.62 7.77
CA PHE A 289 -12.00 -4.06 8.00
C PHE A 289 -11.94 -5.03 9.18
N TRP A 290 -10.88 -5.82 9.21
CA TRP A 290 -10.67 -6.85 10.22
C TRP A 290 -9.26 -6.69 10.79
N ARG A 291 -9.18 -6.54 12.11
CA ARG A 291 -7.93 -6.46 12.84
C ARG A 291 -7.61 -7.82 13.42
N TYR A 292 -6.43 -8.35 13.15
CA TYR A 292 -5.95 -9.58 13.75
C TYR A 292 -5.62 -9.36 15.22
N ILE A 293 -6.15 -10.20 16.09
CA ILE A 293 -5.85 -10.20 17.52
C ILE A 293 -4.67 -11.15 17.69
N SER A 294 -3.47 -10.61 17.85
CA SER A 294 -2.34 -11.43 18.27
C SER A 294 -2.57 -11.88 19.70
N GLU A 295 -2.47 -13.19 19.95
CA GLU A 295 -2.26 -13.69 21.30
C GLU A 295 -0.98 -13.01 21.84
N GLU A 296 -1.19 -12.08 22.76
CA GLU A 296 -0.16 -11.68 23.72
C GLU A 296 0.11 -12.92 24.57
N GLU A 297 1.24 -13.56 24.33
CA GLU A 297 1.88 -14.45 25.30
C GLU A 297 2.71 -13.62 26.27
#